data_AF-A0A3C0K4U9-F1
#
_entry.id   AF-A0A3C0K4U9-F1
#
_cell.length_a   1.000
_cell.length_b   1.000
_cell.length_c   1.000
_cell.angle_alpha   90.00
_cell.angle_beta   90.00
_cell.angle_gamma   90.00
#
_symmetry.space_group_name_H-M   'P 1'
#
loop_
_entity.id
_entity.type
_entity.pdbx_description
1 polymer ?
#
loop_
_entity_poly.entity_id
_entity_poly.type
_entity_poly.pdbx_seq_one_letter_code
_entity_poly.pdbx_strand_id
1 'polypeptide(L)'
;MRKITTILAPIISICTLTISIVLFIQYNTLTRGHNTKLPHQDMDIRPDNLFGINVKLQDYSDEQINEILRDINELGFGWIRQSFELTPSGFNWQISDHIIRTAYENNINVIAVLTDTQLADQNPQFIQFVNNFTARYSSIVDVYQIGDEPNLQSSWGRNPSAIEYTNLLTNVYPIIHQLDSDAVVLTAGLAPNTETGPENISDIHYLRQLYDAGASDYFDAVAGKPYGFNFSPNDRRYNHNILNFSRHVLLREEMEKANDTHSLLWAT
;
A
#
# COMPACT_ATOMS: atom_id res chain seq x y z
N MET A 1 -27.38 49.71 -32.09
CA MET A 1 -26.59 48.48 -32.27
C MET A 1 -25.18 48.59 -31.70
N ARG A 2 -24.35 49.56 -32.12
CA ARG A 2 -22.93 49.67 -31.71
C ARG A 2 -22.66 49.75 -30.20
N LYS A 3 -23.54 50.38 -29.40
CA LYS A 3 -23.45 50.45 -27.92
C LYS A 3 -23.81 49.14 -27.21
N ILE A 4 -24.69 48.34 -27.80
CA ILE A 4 -25.11 47.05 -27.24
C ILE A 4 -23.96 46.04 -27.41
N THR A 5 -23.31 46.04 -28.57
CA THR A 5 -22.13 45.20 -28.85
C THR A 5 -20.93 45.53 -27.95
N THR A 6 -20.66 46.80 -27.62
CA THR A 6 -19.54 47.15 -26.71
C THR A 6 -19.76 46.74 -25.27
N ILE A 7 -21.00 46.55 -24.83
CA ILE A 7 -21.33 46.09 -23.47
C ILE A 7 -21.50 44.57 -23.42
N LEU A 8 -22.11 43.96 -24.45
CA LEU A 8 -22.27 42.50 -24.49
C LEU A 8 -20.94 41.77 -24.69
N ALA A 9 -20.04 42.28 -25.54
CA ALA A 9 -18.77 41.63 -25.81
C ALA A 9 -17.91 41.37 -24.54
N PRO A 10 -17.67 42.34 -23.64
CA PRO A 10 -16.91 42.07 -22.42
C PRO A 10 -17.65 41.14 -21.46
N ILE A 11 -18.99 41.21 -21.38
CA ILE A 11 -19.77 40.29 -20.54
C ILE A 11 -19.63 38.85 -21.06
N ILE A 12 -19.78 38.64 -22.38
CA ILE A 12 -19.61 37.32 -23.00
C ILE A 12 -18.18 36.83 -22.76
N SER A 13 -17.15 37.67 -22.97
CA SER A 13 -15.75 37.30 -22.72
C SER A 13 -15.52 36.89 -21.27
N ILE A 14 -16.03 37.65 -20.30
CA ILE A 14 -15.92 37.32 -18.87
C ILE A 14 -16.63 36.00 -18.57
N CYS A 15 -17.87 35.81 -19.05
CA CYS A 15 -18.59 34.56 -18.87
C CYS A 15 -17.84 33.36 -19.48
N THR A 16 -17.30 33.49 -20.69
CA THR A 16 -16.52 32.42 -21.33
C THR A 16 -15.24 32.11 -20.56
N LEU A 17 -14.55 33.12 -20.05
CA LEU A 17 -13.35 32.95 -19.24
C LEU A 17 -13.68 32.24 -17.92
N THR A 18 -14.73 32.67 -17.22
CA THR A 18 -15.20 32.03 -15.98
C THR A 18 -15.57 30.57 -16.23
N ILE A 19 -16.35 30.27 -17.28
CA ILE A 19 -16.70 28.90 -17.64
C ILE A 19 -15.45 28.07 -17.94
N SER A 20 -14.50 28.62 -18.71
CA SER A 20 -13.25 27.92 -19.04
C SER A 20 -12.41 27.62 -17.81
N ILE A 21 -12.32 28.56 -16.86
CA ILE A 21 -11.62 28.36 -15.58
C ILE A 21 -12.31 27.28 -14.75
N VAL A 22 -13.64 27.30 -14.65
CA VAL A 22 -14.40 26.28 -13.92
C VAL A 22 -14.19 24.90 -14.52
N LEU A 23 -14.29 24.77 -15.84
CA LEU A 23 -14.06 23.51 -16.55
C LEU A 23 -12.62 23.02 -16.37
N PHE A 24 -11.64 23.91 -16.40
CA PHE A 24 -10.24 23.57 -16.17
C PHE A 24 -10.00 23.06 -14.73
N ILE A 25 -10.56 23.74 -13.72
CA ILE A 25 -10.46 23.31 -12.32
C ILE A 25 -11.16 21.96 -12.12
N GLN A 26 -12.35 21.79 -12.69
CA GLN A 26 -13.11 20.54 -12.59
C GLN A 26 -12.37 19.39 -13.27
N TYR A 27 -11.87 19.61 -14.48
CA TYR A 27 -11.06 18.63 -15.21
C TYR A 27 -9.85 18.22 -14.37
N ASN A 28 -9.04 19.17 -13.92
CA ASN A 28 -7.85 18.88 -13.12
C ASN A 28 -8.20 18.15 -11.83
N THR A 29 -9.31 18.49 -11.17
CA THR A 29 -9.76 17.79 -9.95
C THR A 29 -10.19 16.37 -10.25
N LEU A 30 -10.92 16.12 -11.34
CA LEU A 30 -11.36 14.78 -11.69
C LEU A 30 -10.21 13.89 -12.18
N THR A 31 -9.23 14.47 -12.88
CA THR A 31 -8.12 13.72 -13.48
C THR A 31 -6.84 13.71 -12.63
N ARG A 32 -6.80 14.37 -11.48
CA ARG A 32 -5.61 14.33 -10.59
C ARG A 32 -5.35 12.89 -10.14
N GLY A 33 -4.11 12.46 -10.28
CA GLY A 33 -3.70 11.06 -10.07
C GLY A 33 -3.95 10.12 -11.25
N HIS A 34 -4.53 10.59 -12.37
CA HIS A 34 -4.54 9.81 -13.60
C HIS A 34 -3.20 9.95 -14.30
N ASN A 35 -2.48 8.84 -14.48
CA ASN A 35 -1.32 8.84 -15.36
C ASN A 35 -1.82 8.75 -16.81
N THR A 36 -1.65 9.84 -17.56
CA THR A 36 -2.00 9.91 -18.99
C THR A 36 -0.82 9.55 -19.90
N LYS A 37 0.36 9.30 -19.31
CA LYS A 37 1.53 8.82 -20.03
C LYS A 37 1.46 7.30 -20.16
N LEU A 38 2.13 6.78 -21.19
CA LEU A 38 2.37 5.35 -21.27
C LEU A 38 3.12 4.88 -20.01
N PRO A 39 2.80 3.69 -19.47
CA PRO A 39 3.55 3.13 -18.35
C PRO A 39 5.03 3.03 -18.71
N HIS A 40 5.90 3.11 -17.70
CA HIS A 40 7.33 2.90 -17.88
C HIS A 40 7.56 1.51 -18.50
N GLN A 41 8.56 1.37 -19.37
CA GLN A 41 8.83 0.08 -20.04
C GLN A 41 9.23 -1.01 -19.04
N ASP A 42 9.82 -0.60 -17.92
CA ASP A 42 10.27 -1.47 -16.83
C ASP A 42 9.20 -1.62 -15.73
N MET A 43 7.95 -1.23 -15.99
CA MET A 43 6.85 -1.46 -15.04
C MET A 43 6.41 -2.92 -15.12
N ASP A 44 6.26 -3.56 -13.95
CA ASP A 44 5.80 -4.95 -13.87
C ASP A 44 4.46 -5.17 -14.56
N ILE A 45 4.33 -6.35 -15.17
CA ILE A 45 3.07 -6.78 -15.79
C ILE A 45 2.03 -6.91 -14.69
N ARG A 46 0.93 -6.17 -14.85
CA ARG A 46 -0.20 -6.22 -13.94
C ARG A 46 -0.82 -7.64 -13.95
N PRO A 47 -1.06 -8.27 -12.79
CA PRO A 47 -1.74 -9.55 -12.72
C PRO A 47 -3.12 -9.51 -13.40
N ASP A 48 -3.51 -10.63 -14.03
CA ASP A 48 -4.80 -10.76 -14.70
C ASP A 48 -5.99 -10.63 -13.72
N ASN A 49 -5.83 -11.14 -12.49
CA ASN A 49 -6.79 -10.96 -11.40
C ASN A 49 -6.20 -10.07 -10.30
N LEU A 50 -6.87 -8.96 -10.03
CA LEU A 50 -6.44 -7.94 -9.08
C LEU A 50 -7.32 -7.87 -7.83
N PHE A 51 -8.36 -8.68 -7.78
CA PHE A 51 -9.25 -8.71 -6.62
C PHE A 51 -8.56 -9.46 -5.50
N GLY A 52 -8.22 -8.72 -4.44
CA GLY A 52 -7.67 -9.24 -3.20
C GLY A 52 -8.61 -9.04 -2.02
N ILE A 53 -8.46 -9.89 -1.00
CA ILE A 53 -9.21 -9.80 0.26
C ILE A 53 -8.27 -9.96 1.46
N ASN A 54 -8.51 -9.17 2.51
CA ASN A 54 -7.79 -9.31 3.78
C ASN A 54 -8.36 -10.50 4.58
N VAL A 55 -7.49 -11.33 5.14
CA VAL A 55 -7.85 -12.52 5.93
C VAL A 55 -6.94 -12.66 7.15
N LYS A 56 -7.41 -13.40 8.16
CA LYS A 56 -6.62 -13.79 9.35
C LYS A 56 -6.82 -15.27 9.65
N LEU A 57 -6.25 -16.11 8.82
CA LEU A 57 -6.46 -17.57 8.81
C LEU A 57 -5.74 -18.31 9.93
N GLN A 58 -4.73 -17.72 10.57
CA GLN A 58 -3.98 -18.36 11.67
C GLN A 58 -4.83 -18.70 12.90
N ASP A 59 -6.01 -18.10 13.05
CA ASP A 59 -6.94 -18.31 14.17
C ASP A 59 -7.95 -19.46 13.92
N TYR A 60 -7.90 -20.12 12.75
CA TYR A 60 -8.89 -21.09 12.29
C TYR A 60 -8.33 -22.52 12.24
N SER A 61 -9.21 -23.53 12.23
CA SER A 61 -8.82 -24.93 12.00
C SER A 61 -8.51 -25.20 10.52
N ASP A 62 -7.81 -26.30 10.24
CA ASP A 62 -7.47 -26.70 8.88
C ASP A 62 -8.72 -26.87 7.98
N GLU A 63 -9.83 -27.39 8.53
CA GLU A 63 -11.10 -27.52 7.82
C GLU A 63 -11.70 -26.15 7.47
N GLN A 64 -11.69 -25.22 8.43
CA GLN A 64 -12.21 -23.87 8.22
C GLN A 64 -11.35 -23.11 7.19
N ILE A 65 -10.03 -23.28 7.20
CA ILE A 65 -9.12 -22.70 6.22
C ILE A 65 -9.44 -23.22 4.82
N ASN A 66 -9.68 -24.52 4.67
CA ASN A 66 -10.05 -25.12 3.39
C ASN A 66 -11.37 -24.56 2.85
N GLU A 67 -12.38 -24.44 3.71
CA GLU A 67 -13.69 -23.86 3.33
C GLU A 67 -13.55 -22.40 2.93
N ILE A 68 -12.87 -21.58 3.75
CA ILE A 68 -12.69 -20.15 3.48
C ILE A 68 -11.95 -19.92 2.16
N LEU A 69 -10.84 -20.63 1.91
CA LEU A 69 -10.06 -20.44 0.69
C LEU A 69 -10.77 -20.93 -0.56
N ARG A 70 -11.56 -22.01 -0.48
CA ARG A 70 -12.43 -22.41 -1.58
C ARG A 70 -13.46 -21.33 -1.88
N ASP A 71 -14.14 -20.82 -0.85
CA ASP A 71 -15.17 -19.79 -1.02
C ASP A 71 -14.59 -18.48 -1.59
N ILE A 72 -13.39 -18.08 -1.18
CA ILE A 72 -12.66 -16.92 -1.74
C ILE A 72 -12.42 -17.08 -3.25
N ASN A 73 -11.96 -18.27 -3.68
CA ASN A 73 -11.76 -18.56 -5.10
C ASN A 73 -13.10 -18.57 -5.87
N GLU A 74 -14.15 -19.20 -5.32
CA GLU A 74 -15.48 -19.23 -5.92
C GLU A 74 -16.12 -17.84 -6.08
N LEU A 75 -15.81 -16.91 -5.18
CA LEU A 75 -16.21 -15.50 -5.27
C LEU A 75 -15.38 -14.70 -6.29
N GLY A 76 -14.33 -15.28 -6.87
CA GLY A 76 -13.50 -14.69 -7.92
C GLY A 76 -12.30 -13.88 -7.42
N PHE A 77 -11.93 -13.96 -6.14
CA PHE A 77 -10.72 -13.34 -5.63
C PHE A 77 -9.49 -14.17 -5.99
N GLY A 78 -8.46 -13.51 -6.50
CA GLY A 78 -7.20 -14.15 -6.90
C GLY A 78 -6.08 -13.93 -5.89
N TRP A 79 -6.32 -13.11 -4.86
CA TRP A 79 -5.33 -12.73 -3.87
C TRP A 79 -5.90 -12.75 -2.47
N ILE A 80 -5.11 -13.22 -1.51
CA ILE A 80 -5.32 -12.97 -0.09
C ILE A 80 -4.19 -12.12 0.47
N ARG A 81 -4.53 -11.20 1.36
CA ARG A 81 -3.58 -10.52 2.23
C ARG A 81 -3.67 -11.14 3.63
N GLN A 82 -2.63 -11.88 4.01
CA GLN A 82 -2.58 -12.70 5.22
C GLN A 82 -1.40 -12.28 6.09
N SER A 83 -1.65 -12.01 7.38
CA SER A 83 -0.60 -11.74 8.36
C SER A 83 0.04 -13.00 8.91
N PHE A 84 1.37 -13.01 8.97
CA PHE A 84 2.19 -14.03 9.57
C PHE A 84 3.03 -13.38 10.68
N GLU A 85 2.57 -13.53 11.92
CA GLU A 85 3.12 -12.84 13.08
C GLU A 85 4.10 -13.72 13.87
N LEU A 86 5.34 -13.25 14.02
CA LEU A 86 6.29 -13.80 14.98
C LEU A 86 5.88 -13.33 16.39
N THR A 87 5.71 -14.28 17.31
CA THR A 87 5.42 -13.99 18.71
C THR A 87 6.61 -14.35 19.59
N PRO A 88 6.68 -13.86 20.85
CA PRO A 88 7.69 -14.30 21.81
C PRO A 88 7.68 -15.81 22.08
N SER A 89 6.54 -16.48 21.86
CA SER A 89 6.41 -17.94 21.95
C SER A 89 6.88 -18.69 20.69
N GLY A 90 7.30 -17.97 19.65
CA GLY A 90 7.70 -18.50 18.36
C GLY A 90 6.65 -18.28 17.28
N PHE A 91 6.79 -19.02 16.18
CA PHE A 91 5.92 -18.93 15.00
C PHE A 91 5.29 -20.29 14.71
N ASN A 92 3.99 -20.29 14.39
CA ASN A 92 3.26 -21.51 14.05
C ASN A 92 3.51 -21.88 12.58
N TRP A 93 4.53 -22.70 12.34
CA TRP A 93 4.87 -23.17 11.00
C TRP A 93 3.81 -24.11 10.41
N GLN A 94 3.19 -24.97 11.23
CA GLN A 94 2.21 -25.96 10.77
C GLN A 94 0.98 -25.29 10.15
N ILE A 95 0.41 -24.27 10.82
CA ILE A 95 -0.75 -23.56 10.27
C ILE A 95 -0.38 -22.78 9.01
N SER A 96 0.83 -22.22 8.97
CA SER A 96 1.31 -21.45 7.81
C SER A 96 1.56 -22.33 6.59
N ASP A 97 2.11 -23.53 6.80
CA ASP A 97 2.24 -24.58 5.77
C ASP A 97 0.88 -24.92 5.16
N HIS A 98 -0.13 -25.08 6.02
CA HIS A 98 -1.49 -25.39 5.58
C HIS A 98 -2.11 -24.25 4.78
N ILE A 99 -2.05 -23.01 5.29
CA ILE A 99 -2.57 -21.82 4.60
C ILE A 99 -1.96 -21.67 3.20
N ILE A 100 -0.62 -21.71 3.11
CA ILE A 100 0.10 -21.45 1.86
C ILE A 100 -0.16 -22.56 0.83
N ARG A 101 -0.13 -23.82 1.26
CA ARG A 101 -0.48 -24.95 0.39
C ARG A 101 -1.93 -24.87 -0.09
N THR A 102 -2.88 -24.62 0.81
CA THR A 102 -4.30 -24.55 0.42
C THR A 102 -4.57 -23.35 -0.50
N ALA A 103 -3.90 -22.22 -0.30
CA ALA A 103 -4.00 -21.07 -1.21
C ALA A 103 -3.50 -21.44 -2.61
N TYR A 104 -2.32 -22.08 -2.70
CA TYR A 104 -1.76 -22.58 -3.95
C TYR A 104 -2.69 -23.57 -4.66
N GLU A 105 -3.23 -24.55 -3.94
CA GLU A 105 -4.18 -25.54 -4.48
C GLU A 105 -5.49 -24.92 -5.00
N ASN A 106 -5.87 -23.74 -4.48
CA ASN A 106 -7.04 -22.98 -4.92
C ASN A 106 -6.72 -21.88 -5.96
N ASN A 107 -5.49 -21.81 -6.48
CA ASN A 107 -5.02 -20.77 -7.40
C ASN A 107 -5.16 -19.34 -6.82
N ILE A 108 -4.96 -19.21 -5.51
CA ILE A 108 -4.96 -17.93 -4.80
C ILE A 108 -3.52 -17.54 -4.49
N ASN A 109 -3.15 -16.34 -4.92
CA ASN A 109 -1.85 -15.74 -4.60
C ASN A 109 -1.87 -15.13 -3.19
N VAL A 110 -0.72 -15.07 -2.54
CA VAL A 110 -0.59 -14.60 -1.15
C VAL A 110 0.27 -13.35 -1.08
N ILE A 111 -0.28 -12.27 -0.54
CA ILE A 111 0.49 -11.16 0.03
C ILE A 111 0.78 -11.55 1.48
N ALA A 112 2.02 -12.00 1.74
CA ALA A 112 2.45 -12.40 3.06
C ALA A 112 2.88 -11.17 3.87
N VAL A 113 2.06 -10.76 4.83
CA VAL A 113 2.40 -9.65 5.75
C VAL A 113 3.23 -10.22 6.91
N LEU A 114 4.54 -10.05 6.84
CA LEU A 114 5.48 -10.52 7.87
C LEU A 114 5.61 -9.47 8.97
N THR A 115 5.27 -9.83 10.21
CA THR A 115 5.27 -8.88 11.34
C THR A 115 5.72 -9.52 12.65
N ASP A 116 5.99 -8.69 13.66
CA ASP A 116 6.33 -9.08 15.03
C ASP A 116 5.70 -8.08 16.01
N THR A 117 5.33 -8.56 17.19
CA THR A 117 4.99 -7.77 18.38
C THR A 117 6.03 -6.70 18.76
N GLN A 118 7.31 -6.90 18.43
CA GLN A 118 8.43 -6.01 18.77
C GLN A 118 9.17 -5.49 17.53
N LEU A 119 8.44 -5.28 16.42
CA LEU A 119 9.04 -4.88 15.14
C LEU A 119 9.93 -3.62 15.25
N ALA A 120 9.55 -2.67 16.10
CA ALA A 120 10.29 -1.44 16.32
C ALA A 120 11.67 -1.62 16.98
N ASP A 121 11.89 -2.74 17.66
CA ASP A 121 13.17 -3.08 18.27
C ASP A 121 14.17 -3.62 17.24
N GLN A 122 13.73 -3.86 15.99
CA GLN A 122 14.55 -4.41 14.90
C GLN A 122 15.29 -5.68 15.35
N ASN A 123 14.59 -6.52 16.12
CA ASN A 123 15.17 -7.68 16.76
C ASN A 123 15.71 -8.66 15.70
N PRO A 124 16.97 -9.15 15.83
CA PRO A 124 17.53 -10.16 14.94
C PRO A 124 16.66 -11.41 14.74
N GLN A 125 15.81 -11.75 15.71
CA GLN A 125 14.85 -12.86 15.58
C GLN A 125 13.85 -12.64 14.44
N PHE A 126 13.39 -11.39 14.22
CA PHE A 126 12.50 -11.08 13.11
C PHE A 126 13.22 -11.24 11.76
N ILE A 127 14.47 -10.79 11.65
CA ILE A 127 15.28 -10.96 10.44
C ILE A 127 15.48 -12.46 10.13
N GLN A 128 15.76 -13.26 11.16
CA GLN A 128 15.86 -14.72 11.01
C GLN A 128 14.52 -15.36 10.64
N PHE A 129 13.41 -14.84 11.17
CA PHE A 129 12.06 -15.27 10.79
C PHE A 129 11.78 -15.00 9.31
N VAL A 130 12.07 -13.80 8.81
CA VAL A 130 11.93 -13.46 7.38
C VAL A 130 12.77 -14.40 6.52
N ASN A 131 14.05 -14.60 6.86
CA ASN A 131 14.91 -15.56 6.15
C ASN A 131 14.29 -16.97 6.08
N ASN A 132 13.83 -17.49 7.22
CA ASN A 132 13.24 -18.83 7.29
C ASN A 132 11.90 -18.92 6.55
N PHE A 133 11.09 -17.86 6.59
CA PHE A 133 9.82 -17.79 5.90
C PHE A 133 10.03 -17.78 4.38
N THR A 134 10.87 -16.89 3.87
CA THR A 134 11.19 -16.82 2.44
C THR A 134 11.82 -18.12 1.94
N ALA A 135 12.82 -18.66 2.64
CA ALA A 135 13.47 -19.92 2.24
C ALA A 135 12.50 -21.11 2.19
N ARG A 136 11.39 -21.04 2.94
CA ARG A 136 10.39 -22.09 3.00
C ARG A 136 9.31 -21.95 1.93
N TYR A 137 8.97 -20.72 1.54
CA TYR A 137 7.78 -20.44 0.74
C TYR A 137 8.04 -19.71 -0.60
N SER A 138 9.29 -19.38 -0.96
CA SER A 138 9.63 -18.67 -2.19
C SER A 138 9.24 -19.38 -3.50
N SER A 139 8.86 -20.66 -3.46
CA SER A 139 8.32 -21.34 -4.64
C SER A 139 6.81 -21.10 -4.86
N ILE A 140 6.13 -20.42 -3.93
CA ILE A 140 4.67 -20.22 -3.90
C ILE A 140 4.30 -18.76 -3.59
N VAL A 141 5.08 -18.09 -2.74
CA VAL A 141 4.82 -16.71 -2.29
C VAL A 141 5.82 -15.78 -2.94
N ASP A 142 5.34 -14.93 -3.84
CA ASP A 142 6.17 -13.95 -4.54
C ASP A 142 6.02 -12.53 -3.95
N VAL A 143 5.16 -12.33 -2.95
CA VAL A 143 4.82 -10.98 -2.45
C VAL A 143 4.91 -10.90 -0.92
N TYR A 144 5.83 -10.06 -0.43
CA TYR A 144 6.15 -9.92 0.98
C TYR A 144 5.91 -8.48 1.45
N GLN A 145 4.99 -8.27 2.38
CA GLN A 145 4.78 -6.96 3.02
C GLN A 145 5.46 -6.95 4.39
N ILE A 146 6.32 -5.97 4.65
CA ILE A 146 7.11 -5.92 5.89
C ILE A 146 6.44 -5.03 6.93
N GLY A 147 5.79 -5.62 7.93
CA GLY A 147 5.06 -4.92 8.99
C GLY A 147 3.70 -4.35 8.55
N ASP A 148 2.99 -3.70 9.47
CA ASP A 148 1.71 -3.02 9.21
C ASP A 148 1.61 -1.76 10.07
N GLU A 149 1.18 -0.65 9.46
CA GLU A 149 0.92 0.65 10.14
C GLU A 149 2.05 1.19 11.04
N PRO A 150 3.33 1.20 10.63
CA PRO A 150 4.44 1.68 11.48
C PRO A 150 4.35 3.18 11.79
N ASN A 151 3.41 3.89 11.15
CA ASN A 151 3.12 5.30 11.36
C ASN A 151 2.15 5.56 12.53
N LEU A 152 1.67 4.51 13.21
CA LEU A 152 0.86 4.60 14.43
C LEU A 152 1.64 4.08 15.65
N GLN A 153 1.60 4.79 16.78
CA GLN A 153 2.23 4.32 18.02
C GLN A 153 1.62 3.00 18.52
N SER A 154 0.32 2.78 18.31
CA SER A 154 -0.36 1.54 18.72
C SER A 154 0.21 0.31 18.02
N SER A 155 0.65 0.45 16.77
CA SER A 155 1.15 -0.64 15.93
C SER A 155 2.68 -0.73 15.98
N TRP A 156 3.36 0.42 16.05
CA TRP A 156 4.82 0.48 16.22
C TRP A 156 5.28 0.18 17.65
N GLY A 157 4.40 0.30 18.66
CA GLY A 157 4.70 0.07 20.08
C GLY A 157 5.38 1.25 20.80
N ARG A 158 5.86 2.25 20.06
CA ARG A 158 6.44 3.52 20.55
C ARG A 158 6.24 4.62 19.51
N ASN A 159 6.77 5.82 19.76
CA ASN A 159 6.69 6.90 18.77
C ASN A 159 7.22 6.41 17.41
N PRO A 160 6.42 6.51 16.33
CA PRO A 160 6.82 6.10 14.99
C PRO A 160 8.14 6.70 14.53
N SER A 161 8.95 5.90 13.84
CA SER A 161 10.23 6.35 13.27
C SER A 161 10.42 5.76 11.87
N ALA A 162 10.37 6.63 10.86
CA ALA A 162 10.63 6.26 9.46
C ALA A 162 12.08 5.78 9.26
N ILE A 163 13.04 6.32 10.00
CA ILE A 163 14.46 5.89 9.94
C ILE A 163 14.60 4.46 10.47
N GLU A 164 13.94 4.13 11.59
CA GLU A 164 13.98 2.78 12.15
C GLU A 164 13.31 1.77 11.22
N TYR A 165 12.17 2.14 10.62
CA TYR A 165 11.52 1.29 9.62
C TYR A 165 12.36 1.14 8.33
N THR A 166 13.07 2.18 7.92
CA THR A 166 14.02 2.10 6.79
C THR A 166 15.17 1.13 7.10
N ASN A 167 15.75 1.21 8.29
CA ASN A 167 16.79 0.27 8.72
C ASN A 167 16.28 -1.17 8.73
N LEU A 168 15.02 -1.40 9.11
CA LEU A 168 14.40 -2.72 9.02
C LEU A 168 14.37 -3.20 7.56
N LEU A 169 13.85 -2.38 6.63
CA LEU A 169 13.81 -2.69 5.20
C LEU A 169 15.21 -3.02 4.65
N THR A 170 16.21 -2.21 4.99
CA THR A 170 17.63 -2.43 4.60
C THR A 170 18.15 -3.81 5.00
N ASN A 171 17.68 -4.37 6.12
CA ASN A 171 18.13 -5.67 6.60
C ASN A 171 17.35 -6.85 5.99
N VAL A 172 16.08 -6.68 5.64
CA VAL A 172 15.22 -7.77 5.15
C VAL A 172 15.17 -7.86 3.63
N TYR A 173 15.21 -6.73 2.92
CA TYR A 173 15.10 -6.67 1.47
C TYR A 173 16.16 -7.54 0.76
N PRO A 174 17.47 -7.46 1.10
CA PRO A 174 18.48 -8.27 0.43
C PRO A 174 18.33 -9.78 0.72
N ILE A 175 17.81 -10.14 1.89
CA ILE A 175 17.59 -11.54 2.28
C ILE A 175 16.50 -12.15 1.41
N ILE A 176 15.39 -11.43 1.23
CA ILE A 176 14.27 -11.89 0.40
C ILE A 176 14.76 -12.10 -1.03
N HIS A 177 15.37 -11.07 -1.62
CA HIS A 177 15.87 -11.11 -3.00
C HIS A 177 17.01 -12.12 -3.25
N GLN A 178 17.77 -12.48 -2.22
CA GLN A 178 18.77 -13.55 -2.33
C GLN A 178 18.15 -14.95 -2.44
N LEU A 179 17.00 -15.16 -1.79
CA LEU A 179 16.30 -16.44 -1.76
C LEU A 179 15.22 -16.55 -2.85
N ASP A 180 14.75 -15.41 -3.32
CA ASP A 180 13.66 -15.24 -4.26
C ASP A 180 13.89 -13.95 -5.07
N SER A 181 14.59 -14.08 -6.22
CA SER A 181 15.01 -12.92 -7.01
C SER A 181 13.87 -12.20 -7.73
N ASP A 182 12.70 -12.84 -7.81
CA ASP A 182 11.52 -12.32 -8.50
C ASP A 182 10.47 -11.80 -7.50
N ALA A 183 10.77 -11.84 -6.19
CA ALA A 183 9.89 -11.37 -5.14
C ALA A 183 9.61 -9.87 -5.22
N VAL A 184 8.38 -9.49 -4.89
CA VAL A 184 7.98 -8.09 -4.65
C VAL A 184 7.95 -7.83 -3.15
N VAL A 185 8.82 -6.94 -2.69
CA VAL A 185 8.85 -6.45 -1.31
C VAL A 185 8.04 -5.16 -1.18
N LEU A 186 6.94 -5.22 -0.45
CA LEU A 186 6.12 -4.06 -0.11
C LEU A 186 6.55 -3.42 1.20
N THR A 187 6.49 -2.10 1.24
CA THR A 187 6.42 -1.39 2.52
C THR A 187 5.18 -1.83 3.32
N ALA A 188 5.15 -1.52 4.62
CA ALA A 188 3.99 -1.70 5.46
C ALA A 188 2.82 -0.87 4.93
N GLY A 189 1.60 -1.38 5.10
CA GLY A 189 0.39 -0.62 4.80
C GLY A 189 0.28 0.60 5.71
N LEU A 190 0.48 1.80 5.17
CA LEU A 190 0.40 3.04 5.95
C LEU A 190 -1.05 3.37 6.34
N ALA A 191 -1.28 3.65 7.62
CA ALA A 191 -2.59 3.99 8.15
C ALA A 191 -2.94 5.47 7.88
N PRO A 192 -4.05 5.78 7.19
CA PRO A 192 -4.44 7.15 6.90
C PRO A 192 -4.83 7.90 8.18
N ASN A 193 -4.12 8.99 8.47
CA ASN A 193 -4.41 9.91 9.57
C ASN A 193 -3.93 11.33 9.24
N THR A 194 -4.20 12.31 10.11
CA THR A 194 -3.86 13.72 9.89
C THR A 194 -2.87 14.27 10.92
N GLU A 195 -2.32 13.40 11.76
CA GLU A 195 -1.49 13.79 12.90
C GLU A 195 -0.05 14.10 12.45
N THR A 196 0.62 14.97 13.20
CA THR A 196 2.00 15.39 12.92
C THR A 196 3.01 14.85 13.94
N GLY A 197 2.57 13.97 14.84
CA GLY A 197 3.36 13.39 15.92
C GLY A 197 3.06 13.96 17.32
N PRO A 198 3.68 13.37 18.36
CA PRO A 198 4.68 12.30 18.26
C PRO A 198 4.08 10.88 18.21
N GLU A 199 2.80 10.73 18.57
CA GLU A 199 2.16 9.41 18.74
C GLU A 199 1.80 8.80 17.38
N ASN A 200 1.27 9.60 16.45
CA ASN A 200 0.99 9.16 15.09
C ASN A 200 1.52 10.16 14.08
N ILE A 201 1.96 9.66 12.94
CA ILE A 201 2.41 10.47 11.81
C ILE A 201 1.48 10.17 10.64
N SER A 202 0.95 11.22 10.02
CA SER A 202 0.18 11.14 8.77
C SER A 202 0.94 10.28 7.76
N ASP A 203 0.27 9.30 7.17
CA ASP A 203 0.76 8.44 6.10
C ASP A 203 1.52 9.21 5.02
N ILE A 204 1.03 10.38 4.61
CA ILE A 204 1.69 11.23 3.62
C ILE A 204 3.03 11.78 4.14
N HIS A 205 3.06 12.24 5.40
CA HIS A 205 4.29 12.74 6.01
C HIS A 205 5.28 11.62 6.34
N TYR A 206 4.78 10.45 6.77
CA TYR A 206 5.59 9.28 7.05
C TYR A 206 6.23 8.75 5.76
N LEU A 207 5.48 8.64 4.66
CA LEU A 207 6.03 8.23 3.36
C LEU A 207 7.13 9.17 2.87
N ARG A 208 6.95 10.49 3.02
CA ARG A 208 8.02 11.46 2.72
C ARG A 208 9.26 11.20 3.56
N GLN A 209 9.09 11.00 4.88
CA GLN A 209 10.20 10.69 5.77
C GLN A 209 10.90 9.37 5.42
N LEU A 210 10.19 8.37 4.88
CA LEU A 210 10.80 7.13 4.39
C LEU A 210 11.69 7.37 3.16
N TYR A 211 11.21 8.14 2.18
CA TYR A 211 12.04 8.53 1.04
C TYR A 211 13.26 9.35 1.49
N ASP A 212 13.07 10.33 2.38
CA ASP A 212 14.16 11.16 2.92
C ASP A 212 15.19 10.32 3.69
N ALA A 213 14.78 9.19 4.27
CA ALA A 213 15.65 8.23 4.96
C ALA A 213 16.37 7.24 4.02
N GLY A 214 16.06 7.26 2.71
CA GLY A 214 16.68 6.39 1.71
C GLY A 214 16.01 5.02 1.54
N ALA A 215 14.74 4.88 1.93
CA ALA A 215 14.03 3.60 1.82
C ALA A 215 13.79 3.12 0.37
N SER A 216 13.88 4.02 -0.63
CA SER A 216 13.61 3.70 -2.04
C SER A 216 14.46 2.57 -2.61
N ASP A 217 15.62 2.31 -2.01
CA ASP A 217 16.53 1.25 -2.46
C ASP A 217 16.18 -0.12 -1.86
N TYR A 218 15.17 -0.19 -0.97
CA TYR A 218 14.85 -1.36 -0.15
C TYR A 218 13.36 -1.71 -0.14
N PHE A 219 12.62 -1.34 -1.19
CA PHE A 219 11.29 -1.86 -1.50
C PHE A 219 11.06 -1.86 -3.01
N ASP A 220 10.14 -2.70 -3.48
CA ASP A 220 9.74 -2.76 -4.89
C ASP A 220 8.39 -2.03 -5.11
N ALA A 221 7.55 -1.97 -4.07
CA ALA A 221 6.28 -1.25 -4.08
C ALA A 221 5.94 -0.62 -2.73
N VAL A 222 5.16 0.47 -2.77
CA VAL A 222 4.61 1.14 -1.58
C VAL A 222 3.21 0.62 -1.29
N ALA A 223 2.89 0.37 -0.02
CA ALA A 223 1.55 0.00 0.42
C ALA A 223 0.87 1.11 1.23
N GLY A 224 -0.43 1.35 0.98
CA GLY A 224 -1.23 2.29 1.74
C GLY A 224 -2.67 1.82 1.89
N LYS A 225 -3.30 2.10 3.05
CA LYS A 225 -4.66 1.61 3.35
C LYS A 225 -5.75 2.53 2.78
N PRO A 226 -6.59 2.07 1.84
CA PRO A 226 -7.52 2.92 1.08
C PRO A 226 -8.81 3.26 1.83
N TYR A 227 -8.71 3.66 3.10
CA TYR A 227 -9.88 3.95 3.91
C TYR A 227 -10.55 5.28 3.51
N GLY A 228 -11.79 5.18 3.05
CA GLY A 228 -12.64 6.34 2.69
C GLY A 228 -13.37 6.99 3.87
N PHE A 229 -13.35 6.35 5.05
CA PHE A 229 -14.06 6.75 6.26
C PHE A 229 -15.53 7.16 5.97
N ASN A 230 -15.86 8.43 6.21
CA ASN A 230 -17.23 8.95 6.08
C ASN A 230 -17.53 9.53 4.69
N PHE A 231 -16.64 9.35 3.72
CA PHE A 231 -16.79 9.93 2.38
C PHE A 231 -17.03 8.87 1.31
N SER A 232 -17.75 9.28 0.26
CA SER A 232 -17.95 8.45 -0.93
C SER A 232 -16.59 8.07 -1.55
N PRO A 233 -16.45 6.86 -2.13
CA PRO A 233 -15.28 6.53 -2.95
C PRO A 233 -15.09 7.49 -4.13
N ASN A 234 -16.14 8.21 -4.55
CA ASN A 234 -16.09 9.23 -5.60
C ASN A 234 -15.69 10.63 -5.10
N ASP A 235 -15.35 10.78 -3.82
CA ASP A 235 -14.90 12.06 -3.28
C ASP A 235 -13.50 12.40 -3.80
N ARG A 236 -13.39 13.45 -4.63
CA ARG A 236 -12.14 13.92 -5.26
C ARG A 236 -11.54 15.14 -4.58
N ARG A 237 -11.79 15.35 -3.29
CA ARG A 237 -11.10 16.41 -2.53
C ARG A 237 -9.71 15.94 -2.15
N TYR A 238 -8.69 16.69 -2.54
CA TYR A 238 -7.28 16.39 -2.27
C TYR A 238 -6.75 17.36 -1.21
N ASN A 239 -6.87 16.96 0.05
CA ASN A 239 -6.40 17.74 1.19
C ASN A 239 -5.82 16.78 2.22
N HIS A 240 -4.66 17.14 2.79
CA HIS A 240 -3.97 16.32 3.78
C HIS A 240 -4.80 16.09 5.06
N ASN A 241 -5.80 16.94 5.32
CA ASN A 241 -6.71 16.85 6.47
C ASN A 241 -8.03 16.13 6.16
N ILE A 242 -8.18 15.57 4.94
CA ILE A 242 -9.35 14.79 4.55
C ILE A 242 -8.94 13.32 4.41
N LEU A 243 -9.67 12.46 5.11
CA LEU A 243 -9.49 11.01 5.08
C LEU A 243 -10.54 10.40 4.14
N ASN A 244 -10.24 10.40 2.84
CA ASN A 244 -11.08 9.84 1.79
C ASN A 244 -10.28 8.85 0.92
N PHE A 245 -10.97 8.12 0.04
CA PHE A 245 -10.32 7.16 -0.87
C PHE A 245 -9.31 7.84 -1.81
N SER A 246 -9.57 9.09 -2.23
CA SER A 246 -8.67 9.86 -3.10
C SER A 246 -7.35 10.26 -2.43
N ARG A 247 -7.20 10.04 -1.12
CA ARG A 247 -5.94 10.25 -0.40
C ARG A 247 -4.78 9.44 -0.98
N HIS A 248 -5.04 8.28 -1.59
CA HIS A 248 -4.02 7.50 -2.31
C HIS A 248 -3.32 8.28 -3.42
N VAL A 249 -3.99 9.26 -4.02
CA VAL A 249 -3.36 10.15 -5.00
C VAL A 249 -2.29 11.02 -4.35
N LEU A 250 -2.49 11.45 -3.10
CA LEU A 250 -1.49 12.22 -2.36
C LEU A 250 -0.26 11.37 -2.01
N LEU A 251 -0.45 10.09 -1.70
CA LEU A 251 0.68 9.15 -1.52
C LEU A 251 1.48 9.01 -2.82
N ARG A 252 0.80 8.78 -3.96
CA ARG A 252 1.46 8.71 -5.28
C ARG A 252 2.24 9.98 -5.58
N GLU A 253 1.72 11.16 -5.26
CA GLU A 253 2.43 12.43 -5.45
C GLU A 253 3.69 12.57 -4.58
N GLU A 254 3.73 11.96 -3.39
CA GLU A 254 4.97 11.92 -2.61
C GLU A 254 6.00 10.99 -3.25
N MET A 255 5.59 9.84 -3.80
CA MET A 255 6.47 8.97 -4.58
C MET A 255 7.06 9.72 -5.78
N GLU A 256 6.22 10.42 -6.56
CA GLU A 256 6.65 11.19 -7.72
C GLU A 256 7.60 12.35 -7.35
N LYS A 257 7.39 13.02 -6.20
CA LYS A 257 8.30 14.05 -5.68
C LYS A 257 9.67 13.48 -5.31
N ALA A 258 9.71 12.23 -4.86
CA ALA A 258 10.94 11.49 -4.60
C ALA A 258 11.58 10.90 -5.88
N ASN A 259 11.02 11.20 -7.06
CA ASN A 259 11.37 10.61 -8.36
C ASN A 259 11.07 9.11 -8.51
N ASP A 260 10.32 8.53 -7.58
CA ASP A 260 9.81 7.18 -7.71
C ASP A 260 8.53 7.15 -8.56
N THR A 261 8.74 6.98 -9.86
CA THR A 261 7.68 6.95 -10.87
C THR A 261 7.42 5.54 -11.43
N HIS A 262 8.16 4.56 -10.92
CA HIS A 262 8.19 3.19 -11.44
C HIS A 262 7.59 2.18 -10.47
N SER A 263 7.86 2.32 -9.16
CA SER A 263 7.29 1.45 -8.16
C SER A 263 5.77 1.61 -8.09
N LEU A 264 5.10 0.49 -7.83
CA LEU A 264 3.65 0.46 -7.72
C LEU A 264 3.19 1.01 -6.35
N LEU A 265 1.99 1.58 -6.30
CA LEU A 265 1.30 1.93 -5.07
C LEU A 265 0.12 0.96 -4.89
N TRP A 266 0.23 0.08 -3.90
CA TRP A 266 -0.75 -0.96 -3.60
C TRP A 266 -1.76 -0.46 -2.57
N ALA A 267 -3.02 -0.78 -2.83
CA ALA A 267 -4.12 -0.55 -1.90
C ALA A 267 -4.32 -1.81 -1.06
N THR A 268 -3.74 -1.83 0.14
CA THR A 268 -3.64 -3.02 1.02
C THR A 268 -4.55 -2.92 2.24
#